data_AF-A0A970R5J5-F1
#
_entry.id   AF-A0A970R5J5-F1
#
_cell.length_a   1.000
_cell.length_b   1.000
_cell.length_c   1.000
_cell.angle_alpha   90.00
_cell.angle_beta   90.00
_cell.angle_gamma   90.00
#
_symmetry.space_group_name_H-M   'P 1'
#
loop_
_entity.id
_entity.type
_entity.pdbx_description
1 polymer ?
#
loop_
_entity_poly.entity_id
_entity_poly.type
_entity_poly.pdbx_seq_one_letter_code
_entity_poly.pdbx_strand_id
1 'polypeptide(L)'
;MTHYIAQLIDDIRAAAAAAPPDPLDDKNLPSWRVADIQAKASEQFLNGVPQPLSTIVGIPSSLLPSPHRLSNQQVSTLLSEMLNLLEAYNFSPDYPEGLPDRLLYDALRNIWDDDNTHVITGRVHIGFCEHEEDEYCPFPGYCKECQDLLMNEWNEEADADGLLKPLEPSDGSRYAKFNENMVLEGIQNYCDRWCERCPFRRMCYVAITEEKMQDLLEKYPDGNIPAEEMMKWPLGEGQEDALFDDDAAQDADFDEEWPEDEADFETEDDDFFSPSNKAQRHPLTHQSKAFAMQMHQWLKNRHQELGDNLTPHLAQGYSETMTLAEEVLNRFHFFIPVKLQRALVGLYDDEHFDDGGRDMNGSAKVALLTIDESLDALTLLISNLKNHRTELKNLRQQLEEIRNMTETEFPEARAFIRPYHDQE
;
A
#
# COMPACT_ATOMS: atom_id res chain seq x y z
N MET A 1 18.72 -44.63 -15.55
CA MET A 1 17.70 -43.57 -15.44
C MET A 1 16.43 -44.10 -14.80
N THR A 2 15.76 -45.13 -15.35
CA THR A 2 14.50 -45.66 -14.80
C THR A 2 14.54 -46.04 -13.31
N HIS A 3 15.57 -46.76 -12.86
CA HIS A 3 15.73 -47.10 -11.43
C HIS A 3 15.99 -45.89 -10.54
N TYR A 4 16.67 -44.87 -11.06
CA TYR A 4 16.95 -43.64 -10.32
C TYR A 4 15.67 -42.82 -10.14
N ILE A 5 14.85 -42.69 -11.19
CA ILE A 5 13.56 -42.00 -11.11
C ILE A 5 12.60 -42.71 -10.16
N ALA A 6 12.59 -44.05 -10.16
CA ALA A 6 11.78 -44.81 -9.20
C ALA A 6 12.18 -44.52 -7.75
N GLN A 7 13.49 -44.51 -7.46
CA GLN A 7 13.99 -44.17 -6.13
C GLN A 7 13.64 -42.72 -5.73
N LEU A 8 13.84 -41.77 -6.65
CA LEU A 8 13.53 -40.36 -6.41
C LEU A 8 12.04 -40.15 -6.12
N ILE A 9 11.15 -40.85 -6.83
CA ILE A 9 9.71 -40.82 -6.56
C ILE A 9 9.40 -41.37 -5.16
N ASP A 10 10.04 -42.48 -4.77
CA ASP A 10 9.86 -43.04 -3.44
C ASP A 10 10.36 -42.08 -2.34
N ASP A 11 11.48 -41.39 -2.58
CA ASP A 11 12.02 -40.37 -1.67
C ASP A 11 11.09 -39.15 -1.56
N ILE A 12 10.57 -38.64 -2.69
CA ILE A 12 9.59 -37.54 -2.73
C ILE A 12 8.31 -37.91 -1.97
N ARG A 13 7.78 -39.12 -2.17
CA ARG A 13 6.59 -39.61 -1.45
C ARG A 13 6.84 -39.75 0.04
N ALA A 14 8.03 -40.23 0.42
CA ALA A 14 8.41 -40.32 1.82
C ALA A 14 8.51 -38.94 2.48
N ALA A 15 9.07 -37.95 1.77
CA ALA A 15 9.12 -36.56 2.22
C ALA A 15 7.71 -35.95 2.36
N ALA A 16 6.83 -36.14 1.37
CA ALA A 16 5.45 -35.66 1.42
C ALA A 16 4.67 -36.28 2.58
N ALA A 17 4.88 -37.57 2.86
CA ALA A 17 4.26 -38.25 4.00
C ALA A 17 4.84 -37.82 5.36
N ALA A 18 6.02 -37.21 5.39
CA ALA A 18 6.66 -36.67 6.57
C ALA A 18 6.35 -35.17 6.79
N ALA A 19 5.59 -34.55 5.89
CA ALA A 19 5.20 -33.16 5.99
C ALA A 19 4.43 -32.88 7.30
N PRO A 20 4.58 -31.69 7.90
CA PRO A 20 3.83 -31.32 9.09
C PRO A 20 2.32 -31.38 8.82
N PRO A 21 1.52 -32.01 9.69
CA PRO A 21 0.07 -32.03 9.50
C PRO A 21 -0.50 -30.62 9.68
N ASP A 22 -1.48 -30.25 8.87
CA ASP A 22 -2.19 -28.98 9.03
C ASP A 22 -2.95 -29.00 10.38
N PRO A 23 -2.65 -28.07 11.31
CA PRO A 23 -3.35 -27.99 12.58
C PRO A 23 -4.87 -27.84 12.42
N LEU A 24 -5.34 -27.20 11.34
CA LEU A 24 -6.76 -26.95 11.06
C LEU A 24 -7.52 -28.19 10.57
N ASP A 25 -6.86 -29.31 10.30
CA ASP A 25 -7.53 -30.56 9.94
C ASP A 25 -8.34 -31.16 11.12
N ASP A 26 -8.07 -30.75 12.36
CA ASP A 26 -8.89 -31.13 13.52
C ASP A 26 -10.22 -30.36 13.55
N LYS A 27 -11.26 -31.03 13.06
CA LYS A 27 -12.64 -30.51 12.99
C LYS A 27 -13.27 -30.18 14.36
N ASN A 28 -12.66 -30.55 15.47
CA ASN A 28 -13.16 -30.26 16.83
C ASN A 28 -12.48 -29.04 17.46
N LEU A 29 -11.64 -28.31 16.73
CA LEU A 29 -11.01 -27.11 17.25
C LEU A 29 -12.04 -26.02 17.59
N PRO A 30 -11.97 -25.41 18.78
CA PRO A 30 -12.82 -24.28 19.11
C PRO A 30 -12.40 -23.04 18.27
N SER A 31 -13.37 -22.21 17.90
CA SER A 31 -13.18 -21.07 16.99
C SER A 31 -12.01 -20.14 17.36
N TRP A 32 -11.83 -19.82 18.65
CA TRP A 32 -10.70 -18.98 19.11
C TRP A 32 -9.32 -19.61 18.84
N ARG A 33 -9.23 -20.94 18.82
CA ARG A 33 -7.99 -21.68 18.53
C ARG A 33 -7.68 -21.67 17.04
N VAL A 34 -8.71 -21.69 16.19
CA VAL A 34 -8.57 -21.54 14.72
C VAL A 34 -8.01 -20.15 14.39
N ALA A 35 -8.59 -19.09 14.98
CA ALA A 35 -8.11 -17.73 14.79
C ALA A 35 -6.64 -17.55 15.26
N ASP A 36 -6.27 -18.13 16.40
CA ASP A 36 -4.88 -18.10 16.91
C ASP A 36 -3.90 -18.83 15.96
N ILE A 37 -4.29 -19.99 15.41
CA ILE A 37 -3.48 -20.73 14.43
C ILE A 37 -3.30 -19.92 13.14
N GLN A 38 -4.36 -19.30 12.64
CA GLN A 38 -4.31 -18.48 11.43
C GLN A 38 -3.46 -17.22 11.62
N ALA A 39 -3.61 -16.52 12.75
CA ALA A 39 -2.78 -15.35 13.07
C ALA A 39 -1.29 -15.71 13.13
N LYS A 40 -0.95 -16.86 13.73
CA LYS A 40 0.43 -17.38 13.77
C LYS A 40 0.96 -17.76 12.40
N ALA A 41 0.12 -18.31 11.51
CA ALA A 41 0.52 -18.61 10.15
C ALA A 41 0.81 -17.32 9.34
N SER A 42 -0.02 -16.27 9.50
CA SER A 42 0.23 -14.96 8.90
C SER A 42 1.50 -14.31 9.44
N GLU A 43 1.73 -14.37 10.75
CA GLU A 43 2.96 -13.87 11.38
C GLU A 43 4.19 -14.64 10.88
N GLN A 44 4.09 -15.96 10.75
CA GLN A 44 5.15 -16.78 10.16
C GLN A 44 5.41 -16.44 8.71
N PHE A 45 4.38 -16.14 7.91
CA PHE A 45 4.56 -15.74 6.52
C PHE A 45 5.33 -14.41 6.40
N LEU A 46 4.98 -13.43 7.23
CA LEU A 46 5.58 -12.08 7.19
C LEU A 46 6.97 -12.02 7.84
N ASN A 47 7.15 -12.68 8.98
CA ASN A 47 8.34 -12.56 9.83
C ASN A 47 9.17 -13.85 9.93
N GLY A 48 8.76 -14.92 9.25
CA GLY A 48 9.47 -16.19 9.25
C GLY A 48 10.82 -16.09 8.53
N VAL A 49 11.77 -16.93 8.94
CA VAL A 49 13.09 -17.00 8.31
C VAL A 49 12.96 -17.71 6.95
N PRO A 50 13.27 -17.05 5.83
CA PRO A 50 13.26 -17.67 4.52
C PRO A 50 14.30 -18.80 4.45
N GLN A 51 13.96 -19.90 3.78
CA GLN A 51 14.86 -21.02 3.54
C GLN A 51 14.67 -21.58 2.13
N PRO A 52 15.71 -22.16 1.51
CA PRO A 52 15.57 -22.79 0.22
C PRO A 52 14.51 -23.90 0.22
N LEU A 53 13.68 -24.00 -0.83
CA LEU A 53 12.68 -25.08 -0.94
C LEU A 53 13.31 -26.46 -0.74
N SER A 54 14.49 -26.68 -1.30
CA SER A 54 15.26 -27.92 -1.14
C SER A 54 15.56 -28.28 0.31
N THR A 55 15.72 -27.28 1.18
CA THR A 55 15.88 -27.43 2.63
C THR A 55 14.55 -27.76 3.29
N ILE A 56 13.49 -27.02 2.94
CA ILE A 56 12.16 -27.14 3.54
C ILE A 56 11.56 -28.52 3.30
N VAL A 57 11.54 -28.96 2.03
CA VAL A 57 10.94 -30.25 1.64
C VAL A 57 11.92 -31.42 1.76
N GLY A 58 13.19 -31.15 2.08
CA GLY A 58 14.22 -32.16 2.30
C GLY A 58 14.70 -32.90 1.05
N ILE A 59 14.47 -32.34 -0.15
CA ILE A 59 14.92 -32.90 -1.44
C ILE A 59 15.93 -31.94 -2.08
N PRO A 60 17.24 -32.25 -2.09
CA PRO A 60 18.24 -31.41 -2.74
C PRO A 60 18.01 -31.23 -4.24
N SER A 61 18.22 -30.02 -4.78
CA SER A 61 18.12 -29.72 -6.22
C SER A 61 19.02 -30.61 -7.09
N SER A 62 20.16 -31.05 -6.55
CA SER A 62 21.09 -31.98 -7.20
C SER A 62 20.48 -33.37 -7.50
N LEU A 63 19.41 -33.75 -6.81
CA LEU A 63 18.66 -34.97 -7.07
C LEU A 63 17.60 -34.79 -8.17
N LEU A 64 17.34 -33.57 -8.65
CA LEU A 64 16.37 -33.31 -9.71
C LEU A 64 17.06 -33.40 -11.09
N PRO A 65 16.77 -34.44 -11.89
CA PRO A 65 17.42 -34.65 -13.18
C PRO A 65 17.03 -33.62 -14.23
N SER A 66 17.99 -33.20 -15.05
CA SER A 66 17.71 -32.31 -16.19
C SER A 66 16.61 -32.87 -17.13
N PRO A 67 15.65 -32.03 -17.59
CA PRO A 67 14.52 -32.47 -18.41
C PRO A 67 14.93 -33.20 -19.69
N HIS A 68 16.08 -32.86 -20.28
CA HIS A 68 16.61 -33.49 -21.50
C HIS A 68 16.94 -34.98 -21.32
N ARG A 69 17.11 -35.46 -20.08
CA ARG A 69 17.46 -36.84 -19.77
C ARG A 69 16.25 -37.72 -19.45
N LEU A 70 15.06 -37.13 -19.44
CA LEU A 70 13.79 -37.76 -19.06
C LEU A 70 12.88 -37.98 -20.28
N SER A 71 12.10 -39.06 -20.27
CA SER A 71 10.96 -39.21 -21.19
C SER A 71 9.77 -38.36 -20.74
N ASN A 72 8.85 -38.03 -21.65
CA ASN A 72 7.64 -37.26 -21.30
C ASN A 72 6.83 -37.91 -20.18
N GLN A 73 6.74 -39.25 -20.17
CA GLN A 73 6.05 -39.99 -19.11
C GLN A 73 6.76 -39.85 -17.75
N GLN A 74 8.10 -39.86 -17.75
CA GLN A 74 8.89 -39.67 -16.53
C GLN A 74 8.78 -38.24 -16.00
N VAL A 75 8.80 -37.24 -16.88
CA VAL A 75 8.57 -35.84 -16.51
C VAL A 75 7.19 -35.69 -15.86
N SER A 76 6.14 -36.17 -16.53
CA SER A 76 4.76 -36.09 -16.03
C SER A 76 4.59 -36.73 -14.66
N THR A 77 5.15 -37.93 -14.48
CA THR A 77 5.09 -38.63 -13.19
C THR A 77 5.85 -37.87 -12.11
N LEU A 78 7.08 -37.44 -12.40
CA LEU A 78 7.91 -36.73 -11.42
C LEU A 78 7.31 -35.37 -11.04
N LEU A 79 6.77 -34.65 -12.01
CA LEU A 79 6.07 -33.38 -11.81
C LEU A 79 4.86 -33.56 -10.89
N SER A 80 4.01 -34.57 -11.12
CA SER A 80 2.86 -34.84 -10.25
C SER A 80 3.29 -35.09 -8.81
N GLU A 81 4.36 -35.86 -8.59
CA GLU A 81 4.87 -36.13 -7.24
C GLU A 81 5.50 -34.89 -6.59
N MET A 82 6.19 -34.05 -7.37
CA MET A 82 6.71 -32.76 -6.88
C MET A 82 5.59 -31.80 -6.47
N LEU A 83 4.51 -31.70 -7.26
CA LEU A 83 3.37 -30.87 -6.92
C LEU A 83 2.66 -31.38 -5.65
N ASN A 84 2.48 -32.70 -5.51
CA ASN A 84 1.95 -33.29 -4.28
C ASN A 84 2.84 -33.02 -3.06
N LEU A 85 4.17 -33.05 -3.24
CA LEU A 85 5.11 -32.72 -2.18
C LEU A 85 4.98 -31.26 -1.76
N LEU A 86 4.95 -30.34 -2.72
CA LEU A 86 4.76 -28.91 -2.43
C LEU A 86 3.42 -28.65 -1.73
N GLU A 87 2.34 -29.28 -2.20
CA GLU A 87 1.03 -29.15 -1.57
C GLU A 87 1.02 -29.70 -0.12
N ALA A 88 1.73 -30.80 0.15
CA ALA A 88 1.87 -31.33 1.50
C ALA A 88 2.60 -30.38 2.47
N TYR A 89 3.44 -29.49 1.93
CA TYR A 89 4.15 -28.42 2.66
C TYR A 89 3.48 -27.05 2.48
N ASN A 90 2.20 -27.01 2.13
CA ASN A 90 1.42 -25.77 1.98
C ASN A 90 1.90 -24.82 0.86
N PHE A 91 2.67 -25.29 -0.12
CA PHE A 91 3.07 -24.50 -1.28
C PHE A 91 2.18 -24.76 -2.49
N SER A 92 1.84 -23.69 -3.21
CA SER A 92 1.02 -23.71 -4.42
C SER A 92 1.71 -22.94 -5.54
N PRO A 93 2.37 -23.63 -6.49
CA PRO A 93 2.97 -22.95 -7.64
C PRO A 93 1.90 -22.40 -8.58
N ASP A 94 2.06 -21.15 -9.00
CA ASP A 94 1.11 -20.45 -9.87
C ASP A 94 1.60 -20.50 -11.33
N TYR A 95 0.84 -21.16 -12.21
CA TYR A 95 1.22 -21.30 -13.61
C TYR A 95 -0.02 -21.37 -14.52
N PRO A 96 0.11 -20.99 -15.81
CA PRO A 96 -1.02 -20.97 -16.75
C PRO A 96 -1.64 -22.36 -16.97
N GLU A 97 -2.96 -22.40 -17.15
CA GLU A 97 -3.65 -23.63 -17.55
C GLU A 97 -3.15 -24.16 -18.90
N GLY A 98 -2.92 -25.47 -18.98
CA GLY A 98 -2.49 -26.12 -20.22
C GLY A 98 -0.99 -26.02 -20.52
N LEU A 99 -0.18 -25.54 -19.57
CA LEU A 99 1.27 -25.53 -19.67
C LEU A 99 1.82 -26.98 -19.81
N PRO A 100 2.73 -27.25 -20.78
CA PRO A 100 3.34 -28.57 -20.92
C PRO A 100 4.14 -28.98 -19.69
N ASP A 101 3.97 -30.22 -19.23
CA ASP A 101 4.65 -30.77 -18.05
C ASP A 101 6.16 -30.53 -18.04
N ARG A 102 6.80 -30.53 -19.22
CA ARG A 102 8.24 -30.32 -19.33
C ARG A 102 8.67 -28.89 -19.07
N LEU A 103 7.87 -27.90 -19.44
CA LEU A 103 8.13 -26.49 -19.14
C LEU A 103 7.92 -26.23 -17.65
N LEU A 104 6.81 -26.74 -17.09
CA LEU A 104 6.54 -26.60 -15.65
C LEU A 104 7.59 -27.29 -14.79
N TYR A 105 8.01 -28.51 -15.18
CA TYR A 105 9.07 -29.24 -14.48
C TYR A 105 10.40 -28.47 -14.49
N ASP A 106 10.75 -27.83 -15.60
CA ASP A 106 11.98 -27.06 -15.69
C ASP A 106 11.90 -25.77 -14.85
N ALA A 107 10.77 -25.08 -14.89
CA ALA A 107 10.51 -23.91 -14.05
C ALA A 107 10.60 -24.23 -12.55
N LEU A 108 9.90 -25.28 -12.09
CA LEU A 108 9.96 -25.75 -10.69
C LEU A 108 11.37 -26.16 -10.27
N ARG A 109 12.13 -26.78 -11.17
CA ARG A 109 13.51 -27.18 -10.88
C ARG A 109 14.43 -25.96 -10.73
N ASN A 110 14.18 -24.87 -11.45
CA ASN A 110 15.03 -23.68 -11.42
C ASN A 110 14.88 -22.89 -10.12
N ILE A 111 13.67 -22.86 -9.56
CA ILE A 111 13.37 -22.15 -8.29
C ILE A 111 13.62 -23.00 -7.04
N TRP A 112 14.13 -24.22 -7.19
CA TRP A 112 14.14 -25.21 -6.12
C TRP A 112 15.10 -24.87 -4.96
N ASP A 113 16.05 -23.96 -5.20
CA ASP A 113 16.96 -23.44 -4.18
C ASP A 113 16.65 -21.98 -3.81
N ASP A 114 15.54 -21.42 -4.28
CA ASP A 114 15.10 -20.07 -3.94
C ASP A 114 14.50 -20.04 -2.54
N ASP A 115 14.72 -18.93 -1.85
CA ASP A 115 14.29 -18.73 -0.47
C ASP A 115 12.77 -18.56 -0.37
N ASN A 116 12.15 -19.41 0.44
CA ASN A 116 10.71 -19.45 0.67
C ASN A 116 10.42 -19.56 2.17
N THR A 117 9.28 -19.04 2.61
CA THR A 117 8.85 -19.10 4.01
C THR A 117 7.75 -20.14 4.18
N HIS A 118 8.04 -21.21 4.92
CA HIS A 118 7.07 -22.28 5.19
C HIS A 118 6.11 -21.90 6.33
N VAL A 119 4.81 -22.06 6.09
CA VAL A 119 3.74 -21.76 7.05
C VAL A 119 3.08 -23.04 7.58
N ILE A 120 2.65 -23.03 8.83
CA ILE A 120 2.00 -24.18 9.47
C ILE A 120 0.60 -24.52 8.92
N THR A 121 -0.09 -23.55 8.30
CA THR A 121 -1.40 -23.73 7.66
C THR A 121 -1.61 -22.65 6.60
N GLY A 122 -2.55 -22.88 5.67
CA GLY A 122 -2.81 -21.99 4.54
C GLY A 122 -2.08 -22.45 3.27
N ARG A 123 -2.00 -21.57 2.27
CA ARG A 123 -1.21 -21.83 1.05
C ARG A 123 -0.30 -20.64 0.76
N VAL A 124 0.98 -20.92 0.58
CA VAL A 124 1.98 -19.99 0.08
C VAL A 124 2.07 -20.16 -1.43
N HIS A 125 1.72 -19.10 -2.14
CA HIS A 125 1.75 -19.07 -3.59
C HIS A 125 3.17 -18.82 -4.09
N ILE A 126 3.64 -19.63 -5.03
CA ILE A 126 4.96 -19.50 -5.64
C ILE A 126 4.79 -18.97 -7.06
N GLY A 127 5.11 -17.70 -7.26
CA GLY A 127 5.16 -17.07 -8.58
C GLY A 127 6.45 -17.41 -9.32
N PHE A 128 6.38 -17.53 -10.65
CA PHE A 128 7.55 -17.71 -11.52
C PHE A 128 7.88 -16.47 -12.35
N CYS A 129 7.02 -15.45 -12.32
CA CYS A 129 7.09 -14.26 -13.18
C CYS A 129 7.52 -13.04 -12.36
N GLU A 130 8.53 -12.32 -12.86
CA GLU A 130 9.00 -11.05 -12.29
C GLU A 130 8.38 -9.82 -12.99
N HIS A 131 7.46 -10.03 -13.95
CA HIS A 131 6.76 -8.98 -14.72
C HIS A 131 7.66 -8.07 -15.57
N GLU A 132 8.88 -8.50 -15.92
CA GLU A 132 9.75 -7.79 -16.86
C GLU A 132 9.44 -8.14 -18.33
N GLU A 133 9.79 -7.25 -19.27
CA GLU A 133 9.48 -7.30 -20.71
C GLU A 133 9.55 -8.71 -21.36
N ASP A 134 8.67 -8.97 -22.35
CA ASP A 134 8.38 -10.25 -23.04
C ASP A 134 9.59 -11.16 -23.41
N GLU A 135 10.83 -10.65 -23.41
CA GLU A 135 12.04 -11.40 -23.74
C GLU A 135 12.44 -12.46 -22.70
N TYR A 136 11.97 -12.37 -21.44
CA TYR A 136 12.35 -13.30 -20.35
C TYR A 136 11.18 -14.06 -19.70
N CYS A 137 10.01 -14.14 -20.36
CA CYS A 137 8.87 -14.88 -19.81
C CYS A 137 9.22 -16.38 -19.58
N PRO A 138 8.98 -16.96 -18.39
CA PRO A 138 9.23 -18.37 -18.10
C PRO A 138 8.30 -19.33 -18.88
N PHE A 139 7.16 -18.83 -19.38
CA PHE A 139 6.10 -19.61 -20.03
C PHE A 139 5.71 -19.05 -21.41
N PRO A 140 6.66 -18.91 -22.36
CA PRO A 140 6.42 -18.22 -23.62
C PRO A 140 5.38 -18.96 -24.46
N GLY A 141 4.34 -18.23 -24.91
CA GLY A 141 3.24 -18.76 -25.72
C GLY A 141 2.17 -19.55 -24.95
N TYR A 142 2.29 -19.64 -23.62
CA TYR A 142 1.30 -20.27 -22.73
C TYR A 142 0.75 -19.28 -21.70
N CYS A 143 1.58 -18.35 -21.21
CA CYS A 143 1.12 -17.19 -20.46
C CYS A 143 0.59 -16.12 -21.44
N LYS A 144 -0.58 -15.56 -21.13
CA LYS A 144 -1.17 -14.43 -21.87
C LYS A 144 -1.22 -13.15 -21.07
N GLU A 145 -0.82 -13.15 -19.80
CA GLU A 145 -0.96 -12.00 -18.91
C GLU A 145 -0.32 -10.74 -19.51
N CYS A 146 0.94 -10.81 -19.96
CA CYS A 146 1.60 -9.70 -20.66
C CYS A 146 0.92 -9.32 -21.99
N GLN A 147 0.40 -10.29 -22.76
CA GLN A 147 -0.29 -10.01 -24.03
C GLN A 147 -1.69 -9.46 -23.86
N ASP A 148 -2.41 -9.88 -22.83
CA ASP A 148 -3.73 -9.37 -22.48
C ASP A 148 -3.57 -7.95 -21.91
N LEU A 149 -2.52 -7.67 -21.12
CA LEU A 149 -2.10 -6.32 -20.75
C LEU A 149 -1.82 -5.45 -22.00
N LEU A 150 -1.05 -5.95 -22.97
CA LEU A 150 -0.73 -5.21 -24.22
C LEU A 150 -1.91 -5.11 -25.21
N MET A 151 -2.81 -6.11 -25.30
CA MET A 151 -3.96 -6.09 -26.21
C MET A 151 -5.12 -5.25 -25.67
N ASN A 152 -5.21 -5.08 -24.35
CA ASN A 152 -6.15 -4.14 -23.73
C ASN A 152 -5.70 -2.69 -23.94
N GLU A 153 -4.41 -2.43 -24.11
CA GLU A 153 -3.89 -1.12 -24.52
C GLU A 153 -4.17 -0.76 -26.00
N TRP A 154 -4.34 -1.75 -26.90
CA TRP A 154 -4.39 -1.52 -28.36
C TRP A 154 -5.79 -1.63 -29.00
N ASN A 155 -6.83 -2.02 -28.26
CA ASN A 155 -8.20 -2.17 -28.79
C ASN A 155 -9.11 -0.94 -28.63
N GLU A 156 -8.60 0.19 -28.13
CA GLU A 156 -9.36 1.45 -28.07
C GLU A 156 -9.23 2.33 -29.34
N GLU A 157 -8.43 1.95 -30.35
CA GLU A 157 -8.22 2.76 -31.58
C GLU A 157 -8.79 2.14 -32.88
N ALA A 158 -10.08 1.78 -32.92
CA ALA A 158 -10.76 1.48 -34.19
C ALA A 158 -12.21 1.97 -34.24
N ASP A 159 -12.37 3.29 -34.41
CA ASP A 159 -13.67 3.91 -34.70
C ASP A 159 -13.94 4.04 -36.22
N ALA A 160 -15.14 3.65 -36.65
CA ALA A 160 -15.85 4.20 -37.82
C ALA A 160 -17.35 3.87 -37.66
N ASP A 161 -18.26 4.80 -37.39
CA ASP A 161 -18.51 6.04 -38.13
C ASP A 161 -19.04 7.16 -37.21
N GLY A 162 -18.48 8.37 -37.30
CA GLY A 162 -19.28 9.57 -37.00
C GLY A 162 -18.61 10.85 -36.48
N LEU A 163 -17.60 11.36 -37.19
CA LEU A 163 -17.27 12.80 -37.27
C LEU A 163 -16.77 13.53 -36.00
N LEU A 164 -15.45 13.74 -35.93
CA LEU A 164 -14.85 15.07 -35.78
C LEU A 164 -13.41 15.04 -36.32
N LYS A 165 -13.04 16.03 -37.15
CA LYS A 165 -11.71 16.12 -37.78
C LYS A 165 -10.65 16.50 -36.73
N PRO A 166 -9.39 16.05 -36.88
CA PRO A 166 -8.30 16.47 -36.00
C PRO A 166 -8.01 17.95 -36.20
N LEU A 167 -8.00 18.73 -35.12
CA LEU A 167 -7.30 20.00 -35.06
C LEU A 167 -5.82 19.68 -34.80
N GLU A 168 -4.92 20.27 -35.58
CA GLU A 168 -3.48 20.12 -35.40
C GLU A 168 -3.01 20.66 -34.03
N PRO A 169 -1.93 20.09 -33.46
CA PRO A 169 -1.56 20.30 -32.08
C PRO A 169 -0.93 21.68 -31.89
N SER A 170 -1.61 22.53 -31.11
CA SER A 170 -0.99 23.67 -30.45
C SER A 170 -1.29 23.59 -28.96
N ASP A 171 -0.22 23.51 -28.18
CA ASP A 171 -0.14 23.82 -26.74
C ASP A 171 -0.80 22.82 -25.78
N GLY A 172 -0.03 21.78 -25.41
CA GLY A 172 0.38 21.50 -24.03
C GLY A 172 -0.66 21.45 -22.90
N SER A 173 -1.94 21.20 -23.16
CA SER A 173 -2.96 21.12 -22.10
C SER A 173 -3.91 19.95 -22.33
N ARG A 174 -3.94 19.02 -21.36
CA ARG A 174 -5.05 18.82 -20.42
C ARG A 174 -6.21 18.00 -21.00
N TYR A 175 -6.08 16.68 -20.95
CA TYR A 175 -7.23 15.79 -20.92
C TYR A 175 -7.20 14.99 -19.62
N ALA A 176 -8.37 14.86 -19.01
CA ALA A 176 -8.53 14.05 -17.81
C ALA A 176 -8.25 12.58 -18.16
N LYS A 177 -7.28 11.94 -17.48
CA LYS A 177 -7.04 10.51 -17.63
C LYS A 177 -8.04 9.77 -16.76
N PHE A 178 -8.88 8.95 -17.39
CA PHE A 178 -9.78 8.04 -16.70
C PHE A 178 -9.24 6.63 -16.85
N ASN A 179 -9.31 5.82 -15.78
CA ASN A 179 -9.07 4.39 -15.90
C ASN A 179 -10.32 3.66 -16.45
N GLU A 180 -10.20 2.36 -16.67
CA GLU A 180 -11.25 1.46 -17.20
C GLU A 180 -12.59 1.56 -16.44
N ASN A 181 -12.58 2.04 -15.20
CA ASN A 181 -13.75 2.19 -14.33
C ASN A 181 -14.36 3.61 -14.32
N MET A 182 -13.98 4.48 -15.27
CA MET A 182 -14.35 5.92 -15.29
C MET A 182 -13.92 6.68 -14.03
N VAL A 183 -12.78 6.30 -13.44
CA VAL A 183 -12.18 6.98 -12.29
C VAL A 183 -11.01 7.83 -12.74
N LEU A 184 -10.90 9.04 -12.21
CA LEU A 184 -9.82 9.98 -12.52
C LEU A 184 -8.49 9.46 -11.94
N GLU A 185 -7.55 9.17 -12.82
CA GLU A 185 -6.26 8.59 -12.46
C GLU A 185 -5.41 9.61 -11.68
N GLY A 186 -4.90 9.21 -10.50
CA GLY A 186 -4.00 10.01 -9.68
C GLY A 186 -4.62 11.27 -9.05
N ILE A 187 -5.94 11.45 -9.13
CA ILE A 187 -6.62 12.63 -8.55
C ILE A 187 -6.40 12.76 -7.04
N GLN A 188 -6.24 11.63 -6.36
CA GLN A 188 -6.00 11.55 -4.91
C GLN A 188 -4.62 12.04 -4.48
N ASN A 189 -3.63 12.05 -5.39
CA ASN A 189 -2.25 12.39 -5.03
C ASN A 189 -2.13 13.86 -4.59
N TYR A 190 -2.94 14.73 -5.21
CA TYR A 190 -2.92 16.17 -5.00
C TYR A 190 -4.22 16.75 -4.41
N CYS A 191 -5.00 15.93 -3.70
CA CYS A 191 -6.22 16.36 -3.00
C CYS A 191 -5.95 16.69 -1.52
N ASP A 192 -6.91 17.35 -0.87
CA ASP A 192 -6.91 17.70 0.56
C ASP A 192 -7.61 16.66 1.46
N ARG A 193 -8.05 15.53 0.87
CA ARG A 193 -8.87 14.48 1.52
C ARG A 193 -10.19 15.00 2.13
N TRP A 194 -10.71 16.16 1.71
CA TRP A 194 -12.03 16.64 2.15
C TRP A 194 -13.16 16.10 1.25
N CYS A 195 -13.34 14.78 1.28
CA CYS A 195 -14.24 14.04 0.39
C CYS A 195 -15.68 14.57 0.39
N GLU A 196 -16.21 15.03 1.53
CA GLU A 196 -17.58 15.54 1.66
C GLU A 196 -17.84 16.85 0.90
N ARG A 197 -16.78 17.58 0.53
CA ARG A 197 -16.83 18.81 -0.28
C ARG A 197 -16.31 18.61 -1.70
N CYS A 198 -15.78 17.44 -2.01
CA CYS A 198 -15.10 17.18 -3.27
C CYS A 198 -16.10 17.02 -4.43
N PRO A 199 -16.01 17.83 -5.51
CA PRO A 199 -16.87 17.68 -6.68
C PRO A 199 -16.58 16.39 -7.47
N PHE A 200 -15.38 15.84 -7.32
CA PHE A 200 -14.94 14.63 -8.01
C PHE A 200 -15.20 13.34 -7.21
N ARG A 201 -15.89 13.40 -6.07
CA ARG A 201 -16.12 12.26 -5.17
C ARG A 201 -16.62 11.00 -5.89
N ARG A 202 -17.51 11.15 -6.87
CA ARG A 202 -18.10 10.04 -7.65
C ARG A 202 -17.18 9.44 -8.72
N MET A 203 -16.05 10.08 -8.99
CA MET A 203 -15.05 9.70 -9.98
C MET A 203 -13.66 9.57 -9.34
N CYS A 204 -13.59 9.50 -8.01
CA CYS A 204 -12.36 9.39 -7.25
C CYS A 204 -12.26 7.98 -6.68
N TYR A 205 -11.14 7.31 -6.96
CA TYR A 205 -10.90 5.94 -6.53
C TYR A 205 -11.06 5.82 -5.02
N VAL A 206 -10.32 6.66 -4.28
CA VAL A 206 -10.34 6.72 -2.81
C VAL A 206 -11.75 6.87 -2.26
N ALA A 207 -12.56 7.78 -2.80
CA ALA A 207 -13.88 8.04 -2.25
C ALA A 207 -14.86 6.89 -2.52
N ILE A 208 -14.80 6.28 -3.71
CA ILE A 208 -15.61 5.10 -4.07
C ILE A 208 -15.22 3.92 -3.18
N THR A 209 -13.92 3.75 -2.98
CA THR A 209 -13.30 2.76 -2.11
C THR A 209 -13.77 2.96 -0.66
N GLU A 210 -13.58 4.13 -0.06
CA GLU A 210 -14.04 4.43 1.31
C GLU A 210 -15.56 4.22 1.51
N GLU A 211 -16.40 4.61 0.55
CA GLU A 211 -17.85 4.37 0.61
C GLU A 211 -18.18 2.87 0.65
N LYS A 212 -17.55 2.07 -0.21
CA LYS A 212 -17.72 0.60 -0.20
C LYS A 212 -17.24 -0.02 1.12
N MET A 213 -16.14 0.48 1.68
CA MET A 213 -15.64 0.04 3.00
C MET A 213 -16.68 0.30 4.07
N GLN A 214 -17.28 1.49 4.07
CA GLN A 214 -18.27 1.86 5.06
C GLN A 214 -19.54 1.00 4.93
N ASP A 215 -20.03 0.77 3.72
CA ASP A 215 -21.17 -0.13 3.46
C ASP A 215 -20.89 -1.56 3.99
N LEU A 216 -19.64 -2.04 3.86
CA LEU A 216 -19.23 -3.34 4.39
C LEU A 216 -19.16 -3.35 5.92
N LEU A 217 -18.61 -2.31 6.54
CA LEU A 217 -18.57 -2.19 8.00
C LEU A 217 -19.98 -2.09 8.60
N GLU A 218 -20.92 -1.42 7.94
CA GLU A 218 -22.32 -1.41 8.34
C GLU A 218 -22.99 -2.77 8.19
N LYS A 219 -22.63 -3.52 7.15
CA LYS A 219 -23.13 -4.88 6.90
C LYS A 219 -22.51 -5.92 7.85
N TYR A 220 -21.27 -5.70 8.27
CA TYR A 220 -20.49 -6.56 9.15
C TYR A 220 -19.93 -5.77 10.35
N PRO A 221 -20.78 -5.37 11.31
CA PRO A 221 -20.40 -4.52 12.42
C PRO A 221 -19.38 -5.16 13.37
N ASP A 222 -19.26 -6.49 13.35
CA ASP A 222 -18.27 -7.24 14.13
C ASP A 222 -16.88 -7.27 13.45
N GLY A 223 -16.70 -6.56 12.33
CA GLY A 223 -15.46 -6.51 11.55
C GLY A 223 -15.15 -7.78 10.75
N ASN A 224 -15.98 -8.83 10.87
CA ASN A 224 -15.80 -10.11 10.20
C ASN A 224 -16.37 -10.06 8.76
N ILE A 225 -15.71 -9.29 7.89
CA ILE A 225 -16.07 -9.15 6.48
C ILE A 225 -15.62 -10.42 5.73
N PRO A 226 -16.52 -11.14 5.03
CA PRO A 226 -16.14 -12.31 4.24
C PRO A 226 -15.10 -11.97 3.17
N ALA A 227 -14.11 -12.85 2.98
CA ALA A 227 -13.07 -12.67 1.97
C ALA A 227 -13.63 -12.45 0.56
N GLU A 228 -14.77 -13.05 0.22
CA GLU A 228 -15.48 -12.84 -1.06
C GLU A 228 -15.99 -11.39 -1.26
N GLU A 229 -16.27 -10.66 -0.18
CA GLU A 229 -16.67 -9.25 -0.25
C GLU A 229 -15.45 -8.33 -0.31
N MET A 230 -14.35 -8.70 0.37
CA MET A 230 -13.05 -8.02 0.24
C MET A 230 -12.41 -8.25 -1.14
N MET A 231 -12.62 -9.40 -1.76
CA MET A 231 -12.08 -9.73 -3.10
C MET A 231 -12.81 -9.01 -4.25
N LYS A 232 -14.00 -8.46 -3.99
CA LYS A 232 -14.73 -7.57 -4.94
C LYS A 232 -14.20 -6.13 -4.90
N TRP A 233 -13.21 -5.86 -4.07
CA TRP A 233 -12.54 -4.58 -4.03
C TRP A 233 -11.73 -4.39 -5.30
N PRO A 234 -11.88 -3.27 -6.01
CA PRO A 234 -10.96 -2.96 -7.09
C PRO A 234 -9.65 -2.56 -6.41
N LEU A 235 -8.76 -3.48 -6.06
CA LEU A 235 -7.36 -3.11 -5.85
C LEU A 235 -6.80 -2.90 -7.25
N GLY A 236 -6.67 -1.64 -7.68
CA GLY A 236 -5.94 -1.35 -8.90
C GLY A 236 -4.47 -1.75 -8.70
N GLU A 237 -3.98 -2.67 -9.53
CA GLU A 237 -2.54 -2.96 -9.62
C GLU A 237 -1.79 -1.64 -9.85
N GLY A 238 -0.81 -1.34 -9.00
CA GLY A 238 0.03 -0.13 -9.09
C GLY A 238 -0.41 1.09 -8.27
N GLN A 239 -1.29 0.95 -7.27
CA GLN A 239 -1.63 2.07 -6.35
C GLN A 239 -1.44 1.73 -4.86
N GLU A 240 -0.54 0.80 -4.54
CA GLU A 240 -0.22 0.39 -3.16
C GLU A 240 0.34 1.57 -2.33
N ASP A 241 1.12 2.47 -2.95
CA ASP A 241 1.71 3.64 -2.30
C ASP A 241 0.71 4.73 -1.86
N ALA A 242 -0.56 4.64 -2.29
CA ALA A 242 -1.58 5.67 -1.99
C ALA A 242 -2.50 5.31 -0.81
N LEU A 243 -2.48 4.05 -0.37
CA LEU A 243 -3.39 3.52 0.67
C LEU A 243 -2.71 3.29 2.02
N PHE A 244 -1.38 3.18 2.07
CA PHE A 244 -0.61 2.98 3.29
C PHE A 244 0.32 4.17 3.57
N ASP A 245 -0.26 5.31 3.90
CA ASP A 245 0.43 6.34 4.71
C ASP A 245 0.30 5.89 6.17
N ASP A 246 0.99 4.80 6.52
CA ASP A 246 0.85 4.04 7.78
C ASP A 246 1.42 4.78 9.01
N ASP A 247 1.79 6.06 8.87
CA ASP A 247 2.27 6.91 9.95
C ASP A 247 1.11 7.45 10.84
N ALA A 248 -0.16 7.26 10.45
CA ALA A 248 -1.31 7.79 11.20
C ALA A 248 -1.95 6.80 12.20
N ALA A 249 -1.53 5.52 12.20
CA ALA A 249 -2.15 4.48 13.04
C ALA A 249 -1.33 4.06 14.27
N GLN A 250 -0.16 4.66 14.54
CA GLN A 250 0.73 4.25 15.65
C GLN A 250 0.68 5.13 16.92
N ASP A 251 -0.31 6.01 17.09
CA ASP A 251 -0.51 6.76 18.35
C ASP A 251 -1.62 6.13 19.22
N ALA A 252 -1.59 4.80 19.39
CA ALA A 252 -2.29 4.13 20.47
C ALA A 252 -1.28 3.85 21.59
N ASP A 253 -1.39 4.57 22.71
CA ASP A 253 -0.65 4.41 23.98
C ASP A 253 -0.05 2.98 24.15
N PHE A 254 1.24 2.81 23.82
CA PHE A 254 2.01 1.61 24.14
C PHE A 254 3.24 2.04 24.94
N ASP A 255 3.09 2.05 26.27
CA ASP A 255 4.20 2.04 27.21
C ASP A 255 4.89 0.67 27.10
N GLU A 256 5.89 0.54 26.21
CA GLU A 256 6.72 -0.66 26.16
C GLU A 256 8.20 -0.31 26.30
N GLU A 257 8.77 -0.72 27.43
CA GLU A 257 10.19 -0.63 27.74
C GLU A 257 10.97 -1.54 26.79
N TRP A 258 11.87 -0.95 26.01
CA TRP A 258 12.75 -1.68 25.10
C TRP A 258 13.78 -2.50 25.87
N PRO A 259 14.02 -3.79 25.54
CA PRO A 259 15.14 -4.53 26.07
C PRO A 259 16.44 -4.05 25.40
N GLU A 260 17.36 -3.55 26.24
CA GLU A 260 18.76 -3.36 25.87
C GLU A 260 19.42 -4.73 25.74
N ASP A 261 19.63 -5.23 24.51
CA ASP A 261 20.66 -6.25 24.25
C ASP A 261 21.23 -6.06 22.83
N GLU A 262 22.52 -5.70 22.83
CA GLU A 262 23.40 -5.42 21.70
C GLU A 262 23.74 -6.71 20.92
N ALA A 263 23.25 -6.91 19.68
CA ALA A 263 23.80 -7.94 18.78
C ALA A 263 23.51 -7.84 17.26
N ASP A 264 22.72 -6.90 16.72
CA ASP A 264 22.49 -6.79 15.25
C ASP A 264 23.19 -5.56 14.65
N PHE A 265 24.50 -5.51 14.82
CA PHE A 265 25.39 -4.62 14.07
C PHE A 265 25.89 -5.33 12.82
N GLU A 266 25.12 -5.36 11.72
CA GLU A 266 25.68 -5.57 10.36
C GLU A 266 24.70 -5.31 9.18
N THR A 267 23.84 -4.27 9.20
CA THR A 267 23.35 -3.54 7.98
C THR A 267 22.77 -2.13 8.26
N GLU A 268 23.10 -1.46 9.38
CA GLU A 268 22.52 -0.14 9.72
C GLU A 268 23.07 1.05 8.91
N ASP A 269 24.16 0.88 8.14
CA ASP A 269 24.80 1.98 7.41
C ASP A 269 24.05 2.40 6.13
N ASP A 270 23.24 1.53 5.51
CA ASP A 270 22.45 1.87 4.31
C ASP A 270 21.08 2.48 4.64
N ASP A 271 20.51 2.17 5.80
CA ASP A 271 19.21 2.71 6.21
C ASP A 271 19.32 4.20 6.61
N PHE A 272 20.44 4.63 7.19
CA PHE A 272 20.63 6.03 7.60
C PHE A 272 20.58 7.02 6.42
N PHE A 273 20.82 6.60 5.18
CA PHE A 273 20.82 7.49 4.01
C PHE A 273 19.59 7.38 3.10
N SER A 274 18.60 6.54 3.45
CA SER A 274 17.37 6.42 2.67
C SER A 274 16.63 7.78 2.57
N PRO A 275 15.95 8.06 1.45
CA PRO A 275 15.15 9.28 1.29
C PRO A 275 14.13 9.46 2.42
N SER A 276 13.48 8.37 2.83
CA SER A 276 12.55 8.33 3.97
C SER A 276 13.20 8.75 5.29
N ASN A 277 14.34 8.17 5.65
CA ASN A 277 15.01 8.52 6.91
C ASN A 277 15.58 9.94 6.87
N LYS A 278 16.03 10.44 5.71
CA LYS A 278 16.42 11.86 5.53
C LYS A 278 15.21 12.80 5.71
N ALA A 279 14.06 12.47 5.12
CA ALA A 279 12.82 13.22 5.28
C ALA A 279 12.35 13.27 6.75
N GLN A 280 12.41 12.15 7.46
CA GLN A 280 12.02 12.08 8.87
C GLN A 280 12.86 12.99 9.78
N ARG A 281 14.18 13.08 9.54
CA ARG A 281 15.10 13.92 10.32
C ARG A 281 15.09 15.39 9.91
N HIS A 282 14.39 15.73 8.83
CA HIS A 282 14.37 17.10 8.34
C HIS A 282 13.72 18.03 9.38
N PRO A 283 14.27 19.23 9.63
CA PRO A 283 13.69 20.16 10.62
C PRO A 283 12.23 20.54 10.34
N LEU A 284 11.81 20.54 9.07
CA LEU A 284 10.41 20.79 8.70
C LEU A 284 9.49 19.70 9.24
N THR A 285 9.87 18.42 9.11
CA THR A 285 9.10 17.26 9.61
C THR A 285 8.95 17.32 11.13
N HIS A 286 10.04 17.61 11.85
CA HIS A 286 9.99 17.75 13.30
C HIS A 286 9.08 18.89 13.74
N GLN A 287 9.15 20.05 13.08
CA GLN A 287 8.31 21.19 13.41
C GLN A 287 6.83 20.94 13.08
N SER A 288 6.54 20.33 11.94
CA SER A 288 5.17 20.01 11.55
C SER A 288 4.54 18.94 12.45
N LYS A 289 5.29 17.90 12.86
CA LYS A 289 4.81 16.90 13.83
C LYS A 289 4.59 17.53 15.21
N ALA A 290 5.49 18.41 15.66
CA ALA A 290 5.30 19.14 16.92
C ALA A 290 4.07 20.05 16.91
N PHE A 291 3.79 20.75 15.80
CA PHE A 291 2.57 21.51 15.62
C PHE A 291 1.33 20.61 15.67
N ALA A 292 1.35 19.49 14.95
CA ALA A 292 0.24 18.54 14.88
C ALA A 292 -0.15 18.03 16.28
N MET A 293 0.82 17.62 17.08
CA MET A 293 0.62 17.14 18.45
C MET A 293 0.06 18.22 19.38
N GLN A 294 0.62 19.44 19.34
CA GLN A 294 0.10 20.55 20.15
C GLN A 294 -1.33 20.92 19.73
N MET A 295 -1.62 20.89 18.43
CA MET A 295 -2.94 21.21 17.90
C MET A 295 -3.96 20.13 18.28
N HIS A 296 -3.58 18.86 18.18
CA HIS A 296 -4.39 17.72 18.61
C HIS A 296 -4.76 17.84 20.11
N GLN A 297 -3.76 18.10 20.96
CA GLN A 297 -3.98 18.26 22.39
C GLN A 297 -4.92 19.44 22.70
N TRP A 298 -4.77 20.56 21.98
CA TRP A 298 -5.67 21.70 22.12
C TRP A 298 -7.10 21.35 21.71
N LEU A 299 -7.30 20.70 20.57
CA LEU A 299 -8.62 20.27 20.09
C LEU A 299 -9.28 19.28 21.06
N LYS A 300 -8.52 18.32 21.59
CA LYS A 300 -8.99 17.35 22.59
C LYS A 300 -9.47 18.05 23.87
N ASN A 301 -8.66 18.97 24.41
CA ASN A 301 -9.04 19.75 25.59
C ASN A 301 -10.27 20.63 25.30
N ARG A 302 -10.31 21.25 24.12
CA ARG A 302 -11.42 22.09 23.67
C ARG A 302 -12.72 21.31 23.57
N HIS A 303 -12.68 20.11 23.00
CA HIS A 303 -13.84 19.20 22.92
C HIS A 303 -14.33 18.82 24.33
N GLN A 304 -13.41 18.53 25.26
CA GLN A 304 -13.77 18.24 26.66
C GLN A 304 -14.42 19.45 27.37
N GLU A 305 -13.96 20.67 27.10
CA GLU A 305 -14.55 21.90 27.64
C GLU A 305 -15.96 22.17 27.10
N LEU A 306 -16.19 21.91 25.82
CA LEU A 306 -17.50 22.07 25.18
C LEU A 306 -18.51 21.00 25.64
N GLY A 307 -18.03 19.78 25.92
CA GLY A 307 -18.87 18.63 26.25
C GLY A 307 -19.93 18.36 25.16
N ASP A 308 -21.01 17.66 25.53
CA ASP A 308 -22.10 17.31 24.61
C ASP A 308 -23.12 18.46 24.36
N ASN A 309 -22.93 19.63 24.99
CA ASN A 309 -23.94 20.69 25.01
C ASN A 309 -23.51 21.90 24.17
N LEU A 310 -23.80 21.88 22.87
CA LEU A 310 -23.61 23.05 21.99
C LEU A 310 -24.49 24.26 22.39
N THR A 311 -25.66 24.04 23.00
CA THR A 311 -26.69 25.07 23.23
C THR A 311 -26.22 26.25 24.11
N PRO A 312 -25.52 26.04 25.25
CA PRO A 312 -24.97 27.14 26.05
C PRO A 312 -23.84 27.89 25.33
N HIS A 313 -23.06 27.21 24.49
CA HIS A 313 -21.95 27.82 23.74
C HIS A 313 -22.45 28.67 22.57
N LEU A 314 -23.46 28.19 21.83
CA LEU A 314 -24.17 29.00 20.81
C LEU A 314 -24.74 30.28 21.43
N ALA A 315 -25.31 30.18 22.64
CA ALA A 315 -25.82 31.35 23.38
C ALA A 315 -24.71 32.31 23.86
N GLN A 316 -23.46 31.85 23.96
CA GLN A 316 -22.28 32.64 24.30
C GLN A 316 -21.54 33.20 23.06
N GLY A 317 -22.07 32.99 21.85
CA GLY A 317 -21.51 33.52 20.61
C GLY A 317 -20.63 32.53 19.82
N TYR A 318 -20.67 31.24 20.15
CA TYR A 318 -20.10 30.19 19.32
C TYR A 318 -20.93 30.07 18.02
N SER A 319 -20.38 30.49 16.88
CA SER A 319 -21.08 30.54 15.60
C SER A 319 -20.74 29.34 14.71
N GLU A 320 -21.56 29.08 13.69
CA GLU A 320 -21.27 28.07 12.64
C GLU A 320 -19.88 28.26 12.01
N THR A 321 -19.42 29.51 11.88
CA THR A 321 -18.08 29.82 11.37
C THR A 321 -16.96 29.36 12.31
N MET A 322 -17.18 29.34 13.63
CA MET A 322 -16.19 28.82 14.57
C MET A 322 -16.15 27.30 14.55
N THR A 323 -17.31 26.65 14.44
CA THR A 323 -17.39 25.19 14.25
C THR A 323 -16.64 24.78 12.98
N LEU A 324 -16.86 25.51 11.89
CA LEU A 324 -16.12 25.29 10.65
C LEU A 324 -14.61 25.46 10.82
N ALA A 325 -14.14 26.47 11.56
CA ALA A 325 -12.72 26.65 11.82
C ALA A 325 -12.13 25.51 12.67
N GLU A 326 -12.86 25.01 13.67
CA GLU A 326 -12.44 23.84 14.44
C GLU A 326 -12.43 22.57 13.56
N GLU A 327 -13.38 22.39 12.65
CA GLU A 327 -13.39 21.29 11.66
C GLU A 327 -12.16 21.33 10.73
N VAL A 328 -11.81 22.51 10.20
CA VAL A 328 -10.60 22.71 9.37
C VAL A 328 -9.36 22.24 10.13
N LEU A 329 -9.19 22.70 11.37
CA LEU A 329 -8.02 22.34 12.19
C LEU A 329 -8.02 20.86 12.56
N ASN A 330 -9.19 20.31 12.91
CA ASN A 330 -9.32 18.89 13.22
C ASN A 330 -9.03 18.01 12.01
N ARG A 331 -9.35 18.44 10.79
CA ARG A 331 -9.00 17.72 9.57
C ARG A 331 -7.50 17.81 9.27
N PHE A 332 -6.92 19.01 9.33
CA PHE A 332 -5.61 19.24 8.71
C PHE A 332 -4.40 19.11 9.63
N HIS A 333 -4.56 19.08 10.96
CA HIS A 333 -3.40 19.05 11.87
C HIS A 333 -2.46 17.85 11.65
N PHE A 334 -2.98 16.64 11.40
CA PHE A 334 -2.18 15.47 11.02
C PHE A 334 -1.91 15.36 9.52
N PHE A 335 -2.77 15.96 8.69
CA PHE A 335 -2.60 15.91 7.23
C PHE A 335 -1.38 16.71 6.75
N ILE A 336 -1.14 17.88 7.33
CA ILE A 336 0.00 18.75 6.98
C ILE A 336 1.35 18.04 7.12
N PRO A 337 1.73 17.44 8.28
CA PRO A 337 3.03 16.78 8.42
C PRO A 337 3.19 15.60 7.46
N VAL A 338 2.13 14.84 7.19
CA VAL A 338 2.14 13.72 6.23
C VAL A 338 2.49 14.21 4.82
N LYS A 339 1.82 15.26 4.34
CA LYS A 339 2.10 15.82 3.01
C LYS A 339 3.49 16.46 2.90
N LEU A 340 3.98 17.08 3.97
CA LEU A 340 5.34 17.62 4.02
C LEU A 340 6.39 16.51 4.03
N GLN A 341 6.16 15.43 4.76
CA GLN A 341 7.04 14.27 4.78
C GLN A 341 7.13 13.63 3.39
N ARG A 342 6.00 13.40 2.71
CA ARG A 342 6.00 12.90 1.32
C ARG A 342 6.76 13.82 0.36
N ALA A 343 6.56 15.14 0.47
CA ALA A 343 7.30 16.10 -0.35
C ALA A 343 8.82 16.00 -0.12
N LEU A 344 9.25 15.85 1.13
CA LEU A 344 10.66 15.69 1.48
C LEU A 344 11.24 14.34 1.04
N VAL A 345 10.46 13.27 1.05
CA VAL A 345 10.89 11.98 0.48
C VAL A 345 11.19 12.17 -1.00
N GLY A 346 10.27 12.77 -1.77
CA GLY A 346 10.49 13.08 -3.17
C GLY A 346 11.68 14.02 -3.43
N LEU A 347 11.98 14.94 -2.49
CA LEU A 347 13.17 15.80 -2.56
C LEU A 347 14.48 15.02 -2.45
N TYR A 348 14.51 14.01 -1.58
CA TYR A 348 15.72 13.23 -1.33
C TYR A 348 15.88 12.03 -2.26
N ASP A 349 14.85 11.70 -3.04
CA ASP A 349 14.78 10.57 -3.98
C ASP A 349 15.15 10.96 -5.44
N ASP A 350 15.79 12.11 -5.63
CA ASP A 350 16.05 12.77 -6.93
C ASP A 350 17.03 12.02 -7.88
N GLU A 351 17.36 10.75 -7.63
CA GLU A 351 18.30 9.99 -8.47
C GLU A 351 17.64 9.05 -9.50
N HIS A 352 16.33 8.78 -9.46
CA HIS A 352 15.76 7.66 -10.26
C HIS A 352 14.53 7.94 -11.15
N PHE A 353 13.87 9.12 -11.09
CA PHE A 353 12.67 9.36 -11.92
C PHE A 353 12.50 10.81 -12.42
N ASP A 354 12.22 10.97 -13.72
CA ASP A 354 11.85 12.25 -14.38
C ASP A 354 10.54 12.85 -13.81
N ASP A 355 9.82 12.11 -12.97
CA ASP A 355 8.57 12.51 -12.30
C ASP A 355 8.73 12.87 -10.80
N GLY A 356 9.90 12.60 -10.18
CA GLY A 356 10.15 12.84 -8.75
C GLY A 356 10.01 14.32 -8.34
N GLY A 357 10.47 15.24 -9.20
CA GLY A 357 10.31 16.68 -8.99
C GLY A 357 8.85 17.17 -9.06
N ARG A 358 7.95 16.43 -9.73
CA ARG A 358 6.52 16.78 -9.82
C ARG A 358 5.74 16.34 -8.59
N ASP A 359 5.97 15.14 -8.10
CA ASP A 359 5.28 14.63 -6.89
C ASP A 359 5.63 15.46 -5.65
N MET A 360 6.92 15.81 -5.50
CA MET A 360 7.42 16.66 -4.43
C MET A 360 6.71 18.02 -4.37
N ASN A 361 6.75 18.76 -5.49
CA ASN A 361 6.16 20.11 -5.55
C ASN A 361 4.64 20.07 -5.41
N GLY A 362 3.97 19.05 -5.94
CA GLY A 362 2.54 18.89 -5.78
C GLY A 362 2.12 18.55 -4.35
N SER A 363 2.85 17.67 -3.66
CA SER A 363 2.62 17.37 -2.24
C SER A 363 2.86 18.60 -1.36
N ALA A 364 3.95 19.33 -1.60
CA ALA A 364 4.23 20.60 -0.93
C ALA A 364 3.14 21.65 -1.20
N LYS A 365 2.61 21.74 -2.42
CA LYS A 365 1.51 22.65 -2.75
C LYS A 365 0.27 22.36 -1.93
N VAL A 366 -0.12 21.09 -1.82
CA VAL A 366 -1.28 20.68 -1.03
C VAL A 366 -1.09 21.01 0.45
N ALA A 367 0.10 20.77 1.00
CA ALA A 367 0.42 21.18 2.37
C ALA A 367 0.29 22.70 2.54
N LEU A 368 0.81 23.50 1.61
CA LEU A 368 0.71 24.96 1.65
C LEU A 368 -0.73 25.48 1.60
N LEU A 369 -1.60 24.87 0.79
CA LEU A 369 -3.02 25.25 0.73
C LEU A 369 -3.74 24.95 2.05
N THR A 370 -3.52 23.77 2.62
CA THR A 370 -4.14 23.38 3.90
C THR A 370 -3.56 24.16 5.09
N ILE A 371 -2.30 24.57 5.02
CA ILE A 371 -1.69 25.53 5.96
C ILE A 371 -2.39 26.89 5.87
N ASP A 372 -2.61 27.45 4.67
CA ASP A 372 -3.28 28.74 4.52
C ASP A 372 -4.70 28.72 5.10
N GLU A 373 -5.48 27.66 4.82
CA GLU A 373 -6.81 27.48 5.40
C GLU A 373 -6.78 27.35 6.94
N SER A 374 -5.79 26.63 7.46
CA SER A 374 -5.59 26.46 8.90
C SER A 374 -5.18 27.77 9.58
N LEU A 375 -4.40 28.63 8.92
CA LEU A 375 -4.04 29.97 9.40
C LEU A 375 -5.26 30.91 9.47
N ASP A 376 -6.14 30.84 8.48
CA ASP A 376 -7.41 31.57 8.47
C ASP A 376 -8.34 31.09 9.59
N ALA A 377 -8.45 29.78 9.77
CA ALA A 377 -9.20 29.16 10.88
C ALA A 377 -8.66 29.61 12.25
N LEU A 378 -7.35 29.54 12.47
CA LEU A 378 -6.72 30.02 13.70
C LEU A 378 -6.97 31.51 13.91
N THR A 379 -6.91 32.33 12.86
CA THR A 379 -7.18 33.78 12.97
C THR A 379 -8.62 34.05 13.40
N LEU A 380 -9.57 33.27 12.88
CA LEU A 380 -10.96 33.34 13.30
C LEU A 380 -11.12 32.95 14.78
N LEU A 381 -10.51 31.84 15.20
CA LEU A 381 -10.58 31.38 16.59
C LEU A 381 -9.90 32.37 17.56
N ILE A 382 -8.73 32.92 17.22
CA ILE A 382 -8.03 33.95 18.01
C ILE A 382 -8.91 35.19 18.25
N SER A 383 -9.72 35.54 17.26
CA SER A 383 -10.59 36.73 17.32
C SER A 383 -11.80 36.52 18.24
N ASN A 384 -12.28 35.29 18.35
CA ASN A 384 -13.52 34.95 19.07
C ASN A 384 -13.27 34.29 20.44
N LEU A 385 -12.19 33.51 20.59
CA LEU A 385 -11.83 32.77 21.80
C LEU A 385 -10.78 33.52 22.64
N LYS A 386 -11.23 34.53 23.38
CA LYS A 386 -10.33 35.38 24.19
C LYS A 386 -9.50 34.63 25.23
N ASN A 387 -10.04 33.54 25.79
CA ASN A 387 -9.37 32.77 26.84
C ASN A 387 -8.23 31.90 26.31
N HIS A 388 -8.30 31.44 25.06
CA HIS A 388 -7.28 30.61 24.41
C HIS A 388 -6.36 31.41 23.49
N ARG A 389 -6.47 32.74 23.51
CA ARG A 389 -5.83 33.63 22.54
C ARG A 389 -4.31 33.46 22.48
N THR A 390 -3.66 33.25 23.62
CA THR A 390 -2.20 33.10 23.67
C THR A 390 -1.75 31.78 23.07
N GLU A 391 -2.40 30.67 23.45
CA GLU A 391 -2.12 29.33 22.93
C GLU A 391 -2.33 29.27 21.41
N LEU A 392 -3.47 29.77 20.94
CA LEU A 392 -3.81 29.81 19.52
C LEU A 392 -2.84 30.70 18.71
N LYS A 393 -2.34 31.80 19.30
CA LYS A 393 -1.30 32.62 18.64
C LYS A 393 0.02 31.88 18.51
N ASN A 394 0.41 31.10 19.50
CA ASN A 394 1.64 30.30 19.44
C ASN A 394 1.52 29.22 18.36
N LEU A 395 0.39 28.51 18.31
CA LEU A 395 0.09 27.54 17.25
C LEU A 395 0.10 28.18 15.87
N ARG A 396 -0.50 29.36 15.72
CA ARG A 396 -0.49 30.10 14.46
C ARG A 396 0.92 30.51 14.04
N GLN A 397 1.74 30.98 14.99
CA GLN A 397 3.12 31.34 14.72
C GLN A 397 3.94 30.13 14.25
N GLN A 398 3.82 28.98 14.92
CA GLN A 398 4.48 27.75 14.48
C GLN A 398 4.06 27.36 13.05
N LEU A 399 2.77 27.50 12.74
CA LEU A 399 2.27 27.20 11.41
C LEU A 399 2.75 28.20 10.34
N GLU A 400 2.88 29.49 10.68
CA GLU A 400 3.51 30.50 9.82
C GLU A 400 5.00 30.17 9.58
N GLU A 401 5.72 29.67 10.58
CA GLU A 401 7.11 29.22 10.46
C GLU A 401 7.23 28.00 9.51
N ILE A 402 6.37 26.98 9.70
CA ILE A 402 6.28 25.81 8.82
C ILE A 402 5.97 26.23 7.38
N ARG A 403 5.05 27.17 7.17
CA ARG A 403 4.72 27.72 5.85
C ARG A 403 5.96 28.32 5.18
N ASN A 404 6.68 29.17 5.89
CA ASN A 404 7.87 29.86 5.35
C ASN A 404 9.00 28.87 5.03
N MET A 405 9.20 27.87 5.88
CA MET A 405 10.18 26.80 5.61
C MET A 405 9.79 25.99 4.38
N THR A 406 8.51 25.62 4.26
CA THR A 406 8.00 24.88 3.09
C THR A 406 8.19 25.68 1.80
N GLU A 407 7.89 26.99 1.80
CA GLU A 407 8.12 27.87 0.64
C GLU A 407 9.61 28.06 0.32
N THR A 408 10.50 27.85 1.30
CA THR A 408 11.96 27.93 1.11
C THR A 408 12.52 26.63 0.52
N GLU A 409 12.10 25.48 1.03
CA GLU A 409 12.53 24.17 0.54
C GLU A 409 11.93 23.84 -0.83
N PHE A 410 10.68 24.25 -1.08
CA PHE A 410 9.95 23.97 -2.31
C PHE A 410 9.50 25.27 -3.01
N PRO A 411 10.43 26.02 -3.64
CA PRO A 411 10.13 27.33 -4.22
C PRO A 411 9.12 27.26 -5.38
N GLU A 412 9.01 26.12 -6.06
CA GLU A 412 8.08 25.91 -7.18
C GLU A 412 6.73 25.34 -6.78
N ALA A 413 6.54 24.95 -5.51
CA ALA A 413 5.32 24.32 -5.02
C ALA A 413 4.07 25.15 -5.31
N ARG A 414 4.11 26.46 -5.06
CA ARG A 414 2.95 27.35 -5.33
C ARG A 414 2.56 27.40 -6.82
N ALA A 415 3.54 27.27 -7.71
CA ALA A 415 3.35 27.33 -9.16
C ALA A 415 2.91 26.00 -9.78
N PHE A 416 3.11 24.88 -9.07
CA PHE A 416 2.68 23.55 -9.51
C PHE A 416 1.19 23.55 -9.85
N ILE A 417 0.79 23.02 -11.00
CA ILE A 417 -0.62 22.92 -11.39
C ILE A 417 -1.12 21.54 -10.97
N ARG A 418 -1.98 21.47 -9.94
CA ARG A 418 -2.55 20.20 -9.50
C ARG A 418 -3.42 19.63 -10.63
N PRO A 419 -3.11 18.41 -11.14
CA PRO A 419 -3.97 17.72 -12.08
C PRO A 419 -5.41 17.70 -11.57
N TYR A 420 -6.39 17.97 -12.44
CA TYR A 420 -7.83 18.01 -12.15
C TYR A 420 -8.32 19.11 -11.19
N HIS A 421 -7.50 19.58 -10.24
CA HIS A 421 -7.92 20.53 -9.20
C HIS A 421 -7.76 22.01 -9.58
N ASP A 422 -6.71 22.35 -10.35
CA ASP A 422 -6.36 23.74 -10.69
C ASP A 422 -6.64 24.08 -12.17
N GLN A 423 -7.34 23.22 -12.90
CA GLN A 423 -7.66 23.42 -14.31
C GLN A 423 -9.00 24.16 -14.44
N GLU A 424 -9.01 25.27 -15.19
CA GLU A 424 -10.22 26.00 -15.61
C GLU A 424 -11.03 25.23 -16.66
#